data_AF-A0A536LZK1-F1
#
_entry.id   AF-A0A536LZK1-F1
#
_cell.length_a   1.000
_cell.length_b   1.000
_cell.length_c   1.000
_cell.angle_alpha   90.00
_cell.angle_beta   90.00
_cell.angle_gamma   90.00
#
_symmetry.space_group_name_H-M   'P 1'
#
loop_
_entity.id
_entity.type
_entity.pdbx_description
1 polymer ?
#
loop_
_entity_poly.entity_id
_entity_poly.type
_entity_poly.pdbx_seq_one_letter_code
_entity_poly.pdbx_strand_id
1 'polypeptide(L)' 'MAEFSPGLEGVVAAETAVSEVDGANGRLIYRGGYLIEDLVPVATYEEVAYLL' A
#
# COMPACT_ATOMS: atom_id res chain seq x y z
N MET A 1 -4.52 29.13 5.62
CA MET A 1 -3.21 29.04 4.94
C MET A 1 -2.74 27.61 5.12
N ALA A 2 -2.26 26.95 4.07
CA ALA A 2 -1.65 25.65 4.24
C ALA A 2 -0.36 25.83 5.05
N GLU A 3 -0.24 25.12 6.15
CA GLU A 3 0.98 25.10 6.96
C GLU A 3 2.08 24.40 6.15
N PHE A 4 3.30 24.93 6.18
CA PHE A 4 4.42 24.30 5.50
C PHE A 4 4.72 22.96 6.18
N SER A 5 4.61 21.85 5.43
CA SER A 5 4.97 20.52 5.91
C SER A 5 6.29 20.06 5.29
N PRO A 6 7.41 20.04 6.05
CA PRO A 6 8.68 19.50 5.57
C PRO A 6 8.52 18.06 5.09
N GLY A 7 8.93 17.77 3.85
CA GLY A 7 8.87 16.41 3.31
C GLY A 7 7.47 15.82 3.09
N LEU A 8 6.40 16.64 3.17
CA LEU A 8 5.00 16.22 3.03
C LEU A 8 4.52 15.24 4.12
N GLU A 9 5.11 15.29 5.31
CA GLU A 9 4.67 14.47 6.43
C GLU A 9 3.20 14.75 6.77
N GLY A 10 2.39 13.69 6.85
CA GLY A 10 0.96 13.76 7.13
C GLY A 10 0.07 14.30 5.99
N VAL A 11 0.65 14.63 4.83
CA VAL A 11 -0.10 15.18 3.70
C VAL A 11 -0.61 14.07 2.78
N VAL A 12 -1.92 14.03 2.54
CA VAL A 12 -2.52 13.15 1.53
C VAL A 12 -2.22 13.71 0.13
N ALA A 13 -1.29 13.07 -0.58
CA ALA A 13 -0.86 13.51 -1.91
C ALA A 13 -1.82 13.10 -3.04
N ALA A 14 -2.40 11.90 -2.95
CA ALA A 14 -3.32 11.34 -3.94
C ALA A 14 -4.12 10.18 -3.33
N GLU A 15 -5.23 9.84 -3.99
CA GLU A 15 -5.97 8.59 -3.75
C GLU A 15 -5.37 7.45 -4.60
N THR A 16 -5.42 6.21 -4.10
CA THR A 16 -4.92 5.03 -4.82
C THR A 16 -5.79 3.80 -4.55
N ALA A 17 -5.91 2.95 -5.55
CA ALA A 17 -6.53 1.63 -5.45
C ALA A 17 -5.49 0.48 -5.57
N VAL A 18 -4.20 0.81 -5.57
CA VAL A 18 -3.12 -0.17 -5.77
C VAL A 18 -2.82 -0.91 -4.47
N SER A 19 -2.59 -0.17 -3.38
CA SER A 19 -2.23 -0.75 -2.08
C SER A 19 -2.62 0.14 -0.91
N GLU A 20 -2.69 -0.48 0.26
CA GLU A 20 -2.88 0.17 1.56
C GLU A 20 -1.75 -0.27 2.50
N VAL A 21 -1.12 0.70 3.17
CA VAL A 21 -0.06 0.49 4.16
C VAL A 21 -0.63 0.81 5.54
N ASP A 22 -0.89 -0.22 6.34
CA ASP A 22 -1.28 -0.07 7.74
C ASP A 22 -0.04 -0.22 8.62
N GLY A 23 0.66 0.91 8.82
CA GLY A 23 1.88 0.97 9.62
C GLY A 23 1.65 0.72 11.12
N ALA A 24 0.43 0.89 11.63
CA ALA A 24 0.12 0.66 13.04
C ALA A 24 0.05 -0.85 13.36
N ASN A 25 -0.48 -1.64 12.42
CA ASN A 25 -0.60 -3.10 12.56
C ASN A 25 0.49 -3.88 11.78
N GLY A 26 1.37 -3.18 11.06
CA GLY A 26 2.45 -3.80 10.27
C GLY A 26 1.94 -4.58 9.05
N ARG A 27 0.86 -4.12 8.41
CA ARG A 27 0.22 -4.82 7.30
C ARG A 27 0.39 -4.08 5.99
N LEU A 28 0.55 -4.85 4.92
CA LEU A 28 0.56 -4.38 3.54
C LEU A 28 -0.50 -5.14 2.74
N ILE A 29 -1.45 -4.40 2.20
CA ILE A 29 -2.61 -4.92 1.49
C ILE A 29 -2.55 -4.49 0.03
N TYR A 30 -2.66 -5.44 -0.91
CA TYR A 30 -2.75 -5.19 -2.34
C TYR A 30 -4.21 -5.24 -2.80
N ARG A 31 -4.59 -4.29 -3.66
CA ARG A 31 -5.93 -4.14 -4.25
C ARG A 31 -7.09 -4.17 -3.24
N GLY A 32 -6.83 -3.76 -1.99
CA GLY A 32 -7.81 -3.73 -0.91
C GLY A 32 -8.31 -5.10 -0.44
N GLY A 33 -7.69 -6.21 -0.86
CA GLY A 33 -8.21 -7.56 -0.58
C GLY A 33 -7.17 -8.63 -0.24
N TYR A 34 -5.88 -8.41 -0.55
CA TYR A 34 -4.85 -9.43 -0.37
C TYR A 34 -3.75 -8.93 0.55
N LEU A 35 -3.52 -9.60 1.68
CA LEU A 35 -2.35 -9.34 2.50
C LEU A 35 -1.12 -9.93 1.82
N ILE A 36 0.01 -9.23 1.88
CA ILE A 36 1.26 -9.73 1.30
C ILE A 36 1.67 -11.09 1.91
N GLU A 37 1.38 -11.30 3.20
CA GLU A 37 1.68 -12.56 3.91
C GLU A 37 0.89 -13.76 3.38
N ASP A 38 -0.29 -13.52 2.80
CA ASP A 38 -1.10 -14.55 2.17
C ASP A 38 -0.63 -14.87 0.75
N LEU A 39 -0.08 -13.88 0.03
CA LEU A 39 0.39 -14.03 -1.35
C LEU A 39 1.76 -14.72 -1.45
N VAL A 40 2.70 -14.36 -0.57
CA VAL A 40 4.09 -14.88 -0.58
C VAL A 40 4.19 -16.41 -0.70
N PRO A 41 3.41 -17.23 0.05
CA PRO A 41 3.58 -18.68 -0.01
C PRO A 41 2.98 -19.34 -1.27
N VAL A 42 2.13 -18.64 -2.02
CA VAL A 42 1.29 -19.25 -3.08
C VAL A 42 1.38 -18.58 -4.45
N ALA A 43 1.84 -17.33 -4.52
CA ALA A 43 1.88 -16.55 -5.76
C ALA A 43 3.30 -16.35 -6.28
N THR A 44 3.46 -16.36 -7.60
CA THR A 44 4.71 -15.97 -8.26
C THR A 44 4.82 -14.45 -8.38
N TYR A 45 6.02 -13.97 -8.70
CA TYR A 45 6.23 -12.56 -8.99
C TYR A 45 5.33 -12.07 -10.14
N GLU A 46 5.23 -12.84 -11.23
CA GLU A 46 4.45 -12.48 -12.41
C GLU A 46 2.95 -12.37 -12.12
N GLU A 47 2.41 -13.23 -11.25
CA GLU A 47 1.01 -13.18 -10.81
C GLU A 47 0.74 -11.91 -9.98
N VAL A 48 1.67 -11.56 -9.07
CA VAL A 48 1.57 -10.33 -8.28
C VAL A 48 1.75 -9.10 -9.18
N ALA A 49 2.64 -9.14 -10.17
CA ALA A 49 2.83 -8.06 -11.13
C ALA A 49 1.58 -7.85 -12.00
N TYR A 50 0.86 -8.92 -12.36
CA TYR A 50 -0.41 -8.83 -13.08
C TYR A 50 -1.55 -8.29 -12.20
N LEU A 51 -1.54 -8.60 -10.90
CA LEU A 51 -2.52 -8.09 -9.94
C LEU A 51 -2.43 -6.56 -9.79
N LEU A 52 -1.23 -5.98 -9.79
CA LEU A 52 -0.93 -4.55 -9.56
C LEU A 52 -1.12 -3.66 -10.80
#